data_AF-A0A7Y2CWD0-F1
#
_entry.id   AF-A0A7Y2CWD0-F1
#
_cell.length_a   1.000
_cell.length_b   1.000
_cell.length_c   1.000
_cell.angle_alpha   90.00
_cell.angle_beta   90.00
_cell.angle_gamma   90.00
#
_symmetry.space_group_name_H-M   'P 1'
#
loop_
_entity.id
_entity.type
_entity.pdbx_description
1 polymer ?
#
loop_
_entity_poly.entity_id
_entity_poly.type
_entity_poly.pdbx_seq_one_letter_code
_entity_poly.pdbx_strand_id
1 'polypeptide(L)'
;MTIATVLIWALTAFLVLASLLPLSKLPYGAIRGLAFPREQFFVLAILLIPAVIYFQPGGWGRLGAVLLIGVALIQLLYIVKFTPFWGRQSLDAPAGLSEDEGAKLSLIAANVKMSNRAYRRLIQLAKDRQPDILMAIEVDEDWLEALKQGLEEEYPHWVEVPQDNGYGLCLMSRLELSEVDVRYLITEGVPSIRTMVTLRNGESVRLYVVHPEPPVIDHDTAGRDSEIAQVGLEALNDPLPAIVTGDLNDVAWSTTTRLFQRLSRLLDPRVGRGFFNTFSATMPWFRWPLDHLFHDARFRLIAMERLEKIGSDHFPMWFVLALAETEDRELSPGSADPAEKRETEEMIDRERSRDRDPIGSDWEKEQE
;
A
#
# COMPACT_ATOMS: atom_id res chain seq x y z
N MET A 1 -6.59 42.65 14.47
CA MET A 1 -6.17 41.40 13.80
C MET A 1 -7.04 41.25 12.56
N THR A 2 -6.46 41.17 11.36
CA THR A 2 -7.27 41.02 10.14
C THR A 2 -7.74 39.57 10.01
N ILE A 3 -8.83 39.33 9.27
CA ILE A 3 -9.31 37.96 9.00
C ILE A 3 -8.19 37.12 8.36
N ALA A 4 -7.42 37.71 7.44
CA ALA A 4 -6.27 37.07 6.82
C ALA A 4 -5.20 36.62 7.84
N THR A 5 -4.88 37.46 8.83
CA THR A 5 -3.95 37.09 9.91
C THR A 5 -4.46 35.88 10.69
N VAL A 6 -5.75 35.85 11.04
CA VAL A 6 -6.34 34.72 11.80
C VAL A 6 -6.26 33.44 10.98
N LEU A 7 -6.63 33.49 9.71
CA LEU A 7 -6.61 32.33 8.82
C LEU A 7 -5.19 31.78 8.62
N ILE A 8 -4.18 32.64 8.43
CA ILE A 8 -2.79 32.22 8.27
C ILE A 8 -2.30 31.51 9.54
N TRP A 9 -2.54 32.08 10.72
CA TRP A 9 -2.10 31.44 11.97
C TRP A 9 -2.88 30.17 12.29
N ALA A 10 -4.17 30.11 11.98
CA ALA A 10 -4.97 28.89 12.12
C ALA A 10 -4.44 27.78 11.20
N LEU A 11 -4.14 28.09 9.94
CA LEU A 11 -3.58 27.13 8.98
C LEU A 11 -2.17 26.68 9.38
N THR A 12 -1.31 27.60 9.80
CA THR A 12 0.03 27.26 10.32
C THR A 12 -0.07 26.36 11.55
N ALA A 13 -0.95 26.67 12.51
CA ALA A 13 -1.16 25.84 13.69
C ALA A 13 -1.68 24.45 13.32
N PHE A 14 -2.66 24.38 12.40
CA PHE A 14 -3.16 23.12 11.87
C PHE A 14 -2.05 22.30 11.22
N LEU A 15 -1.25 22.87 10.32
CA LEU A 15 -0.15 22.18 9.65
C LEU A 15 0.91 21.67 10.63
N VAL A 16 1.25 22.46 11.66
CA VAL A 16 2.17 22.02 12.72
C VAL A 16 1.58 20.84 13.49
N LEU A 17 0.34 20.94 13.97
CA LEU A 17 -0.31 19.86 14.72
C LEU A 17 -0.47 18.60 13.86
N ALA A 18 -0.93 18.74 12.63
CA ALA A 18 -1.10 17.64 11.68
C ALA A 18 0.22 16.96 11.29
N SER A 19 1.34 17.69 11.36
CA SER A 19 2.67 17.11 11.14
C SER A 19 3.22 16.35 12.34
N LEU A 20 2.86 16.77 13.56
CA LEU A 20 3.43 16.24 14.81
C LEU A 20 2.57 15.14 15.44
N LEU A 21 1.24 15.24 15.39
CA LEU A 21 0.33 14.25 16.00
C LEU A 21 0.57 12.81 15.49
N PRO A 22 0.78 12.55 14.19
CA PRO A 22 1.06 11.20 13.70
C PRO A 22 2.37 10.59 14.20
N LEU A 23 3.29 11.40 14.74
CA LEU A 23 4.54 10.92 15.34
C LEU A 23 4.33 10.24 16.69
N SER A 24 3.13 10.39 17.28
CA SER A 24 2.77 9.69 18.50
C SER A 24 2.55 8.17 18.26
N LYS A 25 2.66 7.38 19.33
CA LYS A 25 2.30 5.96 19.34
C LYS A 25 0.78 5.72 19.43
N LEU A 26 -0.06 6.77 19.32
CA LEU A 26 -1.51 6.63 19.46
C LEU A 26 -2.12 5.98 18.20
N PRO A 27 -2.79 4.82 18.32
CA PRO A 27 -3.28 4.05 17.17
C PRO A 27 -4.67 4.53 16.68
N TYR A 28 -5.07 5.78 16.89
CA TYR A 28 -6.39 6.26 16.47
C TYR A 28 -6.41 6.68 15.00
N GLY A 29 -7.43 6.26 14.24
CA GLY A 29 -7.56 6.58 12.81
C GLY A 29 -7.56 8.07 12.51
N ALA A 30 -8.18 8.92 13.34
CA ALA A 30 -8.10 10.38 13.19
C ALA A 30 -6.66 10.93 13.26
N ILE A 31 -5.80 10.34 14.10
CA ILE A 31 -4.40 10.73 14.24
C ILE A 31 -3.56 10.16 13.10
N ARG A 32 -3.79 8.90 12.74
CA ARG A 32 -3.08 8.22 11.64
C ARG A 32 -3.44 8.81 10.29
N GLY A 33 -4.69 9.21 10.07
CA GLY A 33 -5.17 9.84 8.85
C GLY A 33 -4.46 11.16 8.52
N LEU A 34 -3.97 11.90 9.53
CA LEU A 34 -3.15 13.10 9.32
C LEU A 34 -1.78 12.77 8.68
N ALA A 35 -1.36 11.50 8.67
CA ALA A 35 -0.17 11.06 7.93
C ALA A 35 -0.42 10.84 6.43
N PHE A 36 -1.66 10.83 5.95
CA PHE A 36 -1.96 10.65 4.53
C PHE A 36 -1.51 11.88 3.71
N PRO A 37 -1.97 13.11 3.99
CA PRO A 37 -1.73 14.26 3.12
C PRO A 37 -0.33 14.90 3.22
N ARG A 38 0.76 14.13 3.36
CA ARG A 38 2.12 14.69 3.53
C ARG A 38 2.58 15.53 2.34
N GLU A 39 2.29 15.08 1.12
CA GLU A 39 2.58 15.85 -0.11
C GLU A 39 1.85 17.20 -0.10
N GLN A 40 0.56 17.18 0.24
CA GLN A 40 -0.28 18.37 0.30
C GLN A 40 0.20 19.31 1.41
N PHE A 41 0.55 18.80 2.59
CA PHE A 41 1.09 19.59 3.69
C PHE A 41 2.44 20.21 3.34
N PHE A 42 3.30 19.49 2.61
CA PHE A 42 4.56 20.04 2.10
C PHE A 42 4.31 21.24 1.19
N VAL A 43 3.46 21.08 0.16
CA VAL A 43 3.15 22.14 -0.80
C VAL A 43 2.47 23.34 -0.12
N LEU A 44 1.47 23.09 0.73
CA LEU A 44 0.78 24.14 1.48
C LEU A 44 1.74 24.92 2.39
N ALA A 45 2.67 24.24 3.07
CA ALA A 45 3.66 24.91 3.91
C ALA A 45 4.55 25.84 3.09
N ILE A 46 5.06 25.37 1.94
CA ILE A 46 5.90 26.18 1.04
C ILE A 46 5.14 27.41 0.51
N LEU A 47 3.89 27.23 0.10
CA LEU A 47 3.05 28.33 -0.42
C LEU A 47 2.68 29.36 0.66
N LEU A 48 2.56 28.93 1.92
CA LEU A 48 2.15 29.81 3.02
C LEU A 48 3.31 30.67 3.57
N ILE A 49 4.58 30.29 3.33
CA ILE A 49 5.78 31.07 3.75
C ILE A 49 5.75 32.52 3.23
N PRO A 50 5.61 32.81 1.91
CA PRO A 50 5.57 34.18 1.44
C PRO A 50 4.34 34.94 1.98
N ALA A 51 3.20 34.25 2.14
CA ALA A 51 1.99 34.85 2.69
C ALA A 51 2.19 35.31 4.15
N VAL A 52 2.77 34.46 5.02
CA VAL A 52 3.00 34.85 6.42
C VAL A 52 4.02 35.99 6.53
N ILE A 53 5.06 36.02 5.68
CA ILE A 53 6.04 37.13 5.65
C ILE A 53 5.37 38.44 5.23
N TYR A 54 4.50 38.41 4.21
CA TYR A 54 3.83 39.59 3.68
C TYR A 54 2.79 40.15 4.66
N PHE A 55 1.90 39.29 5.19
CA PHE A 55 0.80 39.72 6.04
C PHE A 55 1.21 39.96 7.50
N GLN A 56 2.33 39.41 7.97
CA GLN A 56 2.82 39.56 9.35
C GLN A 56 4.26 40.11 9.37
N PRO A 57 4.48 41.38 8.96
CA PRO A 57 5.84 41.92 8.89
C PRO A 57 6.54 41.91 10.26
N GLY A 58 7.86 41.70 10.24
CA GLY A 58 8.69 41.72 11.45
C GLY A 58 8.88 40.35 12.10
N GLY A 59 8.94 40.31 13.44
CA GLY A 59 9.30 39.11 14.19
C GLY A 59 8.30 37.95 14.05
N TRP A 60 7.01 38.26 14.02
CA TRP A 60 5.94 37.26 13.91
C TRP A 60 5.92 36.55 12.56
N GLY A 61 6.13 37.27 11.45
CA GLY A 61 6.26 36.66 10.12
C GLY A 61 7.50 35.76 10.01
N ARG A 62 8.63 36.19 10.60
CA ARG A 62 9.83 35.34 10.69
C ARG A 62 9.57 34.06 11.48
N LEU A 63 8.89 34.16 12.62
CA LEU A 63 8.51 32.98 13.41
C LEU A 63 7.61 32.04 12.61
N GLY A 64 6.56 32.57 11.98
CA GLY A 64 5.67 31.78 11.13
C GLY A 64 6.41 31.09 9.98
N ALA A 65 7.31 31.80 9.31
CA ALA A 65 8.14 31.22 8.25
C ALA A 65 9.04 30.09 8.76
N VAL A 66 9.69 30.26 9.93
CA VAL A 66 10.51 29.19 10.54
C VAL A 66 9.67 27.96 10.87
N LEU A 67 8.47 28.14 11.44
CA LEU A 67 7.55 27.02 11.72
C LEU A 67 7.17 26.27 10.44
N LEU A 68 6.81 27.01 9.38
CA LEU A 68 6.43 26.43 8.10
C LEU A 68 7.59 25.75 7.37
N ILE A 69 8.81 26.29 7.48
CA ILE A 69 10.03 25.61 7.01
C ILE A 69 10.21 24.30 7.77
N GLY A 70 10.04 24.31 9.10
CA GLY A 70 10.09 23.08 9.91
C GLY A 70 9.06 22.04 9.47
N VAL A 71 7.82 22.46 9.21
CA VAL A 71 6.77 21.59 8.64
C VAL A 71 7.21 21.03 7.29
N ALA A 72 7.64 21.89 6.37
CA ALA A 72 8.06 21.47 5.03
C ALA A 72 9.23 20.46 5.10
N LEU A 73 10.21 20.69 5.98
CA LEU A 73 11.32 19.76 6.18
C LEU A 73 10.84 18.40 6.74
N ILE A 74 9.95 18.40 7.74
CA ILE A 74 9.37 17.17 8.27
C ILE A 74 8.66 16.39 7.17
N GLN A 75 7.79 17.05 6.39
CA GLN A 75 7.06 16.36 5.33
C GLN A 75 8.00 15.86 4.23
N LEU A 76 8.99 16.67 3.83
CA LEU A 76 10.01 16.28 2.87
C LEU A 76 10.77 15.03 3.31
N LEU A 77 11.18 14.92 4.57
CA LEU A 77 11.87 13.73 5.09
C LEU A 77 11.06 12.44 4.96
N TYR A 78 9.72 12.52 4.96
CA TYR A 78 8.86 11.37 4.78
C TYR A 78 8.67 10.98 3.32
N ILE A 79 8.58 11.98 2.42
CA ILE A 79 8.18 11.76 1.02
C ILE A 79 9.39 11.70 0.06
N VAL A 80 10.55 12.27 0.42
CA VAL A 80 11.73 12.38 -0.47
C VAL A 80 12.23 11.02 -0.97
N LYS A 81 12.09 9.97 -0.16
CA LYS A 81 12.52 8.61 -0.55
C LYS A 81 11.73 8.02 -1.71
N PHE A 82 10.54 8.55 -2.00
CA PHE A 82 9.68 8.16 -3.12
C PHE A 82 9.84 9.11 -4.31
N THR A 83 10.99 9.76 -4.44
CA THR A 83 11.32 10.60 -5.59
C THR A 83 12.49 10.02 -6.36
N PRO A 84 12.66 10.35 -7.66
CA PRO A 84 13.82 9.94 -8.45
C PRO A 84 15.18 10.43 -7.91
N PHE A 85 15.19 11.33 -6.92
CA PHE A 85 16.42 11.85 -6.32
C PHE A 85 16.97 10.96 -5.19
N TRP A 86 16.19 9.98 -4.73
CA TRP A 86 16.62 9.03 -3.71
C TRP A 86 17.25 7.79 -4.35
N GLY A 87 18.12 7.09 -3.60
CA GLY A 87 18.68 5.81 -4.04
C GLY A 87 17.58 4.76 -4.26
N ARG A 88 17.70 3.96 -5.32
CA ARG A 88 16.70 2.93 -5.63
C ARG A 88 16.86 1.77 -4.65
N GLN A 89 15.76 1.36 -4.02
CA GLN A 89 15.77 0.22 -3.11
C GLN A 89 15.76 -1.10 -3.89
N SER A 90 14.91 -1.21 -4.91
CA SER A 90 14.88 -2.35 -5.82
C SER A 90 15.70 -2.05 -7.08
N LEU A 91 16.64 -2.91 -7.43
CA LEU A 91 17.41 -2.81 -8.67
C LEU A 91 16.57 -3.13 -9.91
N ASP A 92 16.92 -2.48 -11.01
CA ASP A 92 16.37 -2.85 -12.31
C ASP A 92 16.98 -4.17 -12.79
N ALA A 93 16.20 -4.95 -13.52
CA ALA A 93 16.70 -6.18 -14.12
C ALA A 93 17.75 -5.85 -15.20
N PRO A 94 18.95 -6.47 -15.16
CA PRO A 94 19.89 -6.36 -16.26
C PRO A 94 19.28 -6.99 -17.52
N ALA A 95 19.73 -6.56 -18.71
CA ALA A 95 19.14 -6.95 -20.00
C ALA A 95 18.89 -8.47 -20.13
N GLY A 96 19.89 -9.31 -19.80
CA GLY A 96 19.75 -10.76 -19.89
C GLY A 96 18.66 -11.35 -18.99
N LEU A 97 18.50 -10.83 -17.76
CA LEU A 97 17.43 -11.27 -16.85
C LEU A 97 16.07 -10.69 -17.27
N SER A 98 16.07 -9.46 -17.79
CA SER A 98 14.88 -8.80 -18.34
C SER A 98 14.38 -9.45 -19.63
N GLU A 99 15.17 -10.29 -20.28
CA GLU A 99 14.78 -11.07 -21.47
C GLU A 99 14.39 -12.52 -21.12
N ASP A 100 14.67 -12.98 -19.91
CA ASP A 100 14.36 -14.34 -19.45
C ASP A 100 12.88 -14.46 -19.04
N GLU A 101 12.03 -14.87 -19.99
CA GLU A 101 10.61 -15.16 -19.73
C GLU A 101 10.39 -16.26 -18.67
N GLY A 102 11.37 -17.13 -18.45
CA GLY A 102 11.34 -18.20 -17.47
C GLY A 102 11.29 -17.69 -16.03
N ALA A 103 12.06 -16.63 -15.77
CA ALA A 103 12.25 -16.02 -14.46
C ALA A 103 11.28 -14.87 -14.16
N LYS A 104 10.50 -14.43 -15.17
CA LYS A 104 9.57 -13.31 -15.05
C LYS A 104 8.26 -13.68 -14.36
N LEU A 105 7.77 -12.72 -13.59
CA LEU A 105 6.44 -12.70 -13.03
C LEU A 105 5.81 -11.31 -13.22
N SER A 106 4.69 -11.28 -13.93
CA SER A 106 3.88 -10.08 -14.12
C SER A 106 2.59 -10.13 -13.29
N LEU A 107 2.24 -9.01 -12.65
CA LEU A 107 1.12 -8.93 -11.73
C LEU A 107 0.31 -7.65 -11.95
N ILE A 108 -1.01 -7.79 -11.99
CA ILE A 108 -1.95 -6.67 -11.80
C ILE A 108 -2.59 -6.78 -10.42
N ALA A 109 -2.47 -5.72 -9.63
CA ALA A 109 -3.21 -5.52 -8.39
C ALA A 109 -4.32 -4.49 -8.62
N ALA A 110 -5.57 -4.82 -8.32
CA ALA A 110 -6.70 -3.92 -8.52
C ALA A 110 -7.70 -4.01 -7.36
N ASN A 111 -7.77 -2.97 -6.52
CA ASN A 111 -8.97 -2.71 -5.74
C ASN A 111 -10.09 -2.24 -6.69
N VAL A 112 -11.13 -3.07 -6.83
CA VAL A 112 -12.18 -2.86 -7.82
C VAL A 112 -13.29 -1.95 -7.32
N LYS A 113 -13.34 -1.70 -6.01
CA LYS A 113 -14.47 -1.14 -5.25
C LYS A 113 -15.73 -1.98 -5.45
N MET A 114 -16.22 -2.65 -4.40
CA MET A 114 -17.32 -3.63 -4.54
C MET A 114 -18.51 -3.09 -5.34
N SER A 115 -19.04 -1.92 -4.97
CA SER A 115 -20.15 -1.19 -5.60
C SER A 115 -19.91 -0.74 -7.04
N ASN A 116 -18.67 -0.71 -7.53
CA ASN A 116 -18.38 -0.36 -8.92
C ASN A 116 -18.73 -1.53 -9.84
N ARG A 117 -19.66 -1.31 -10.79
CA ARG A 117 -20.13 -2.35 -11.72
C ARG A 117 -19.49 -2.26 -13.12
N ALA A 118 -18.39 -1.54 -13.27
CA ALA A 118 -17.70 -1.35 -14.55
C ALA A 118 -16.80 -2.57 -14.93
N TYR A 119 -17.31 -3.79 -14.77
CA TYR A 119 -16.58 -5.06 -14.89
C TYR A 119 -15.69 -5.16 -16.14
N ARG A 120 -16.25 -4.76 -17.29
CA ARG A 120 -15.57 -4.83 -18.59
C ARG A 120 -14.24 -4.08 -18.62
N ARG A 121 -14.06 -3.04 -17.82
CA ARG A 121 -12.81 -2.26 -17.81
C ARG A 121 -11.64 -3.07 -17.26
N LEU A 122 -11.84 -3.79 -16.15
CA LEU A 122 -10.79 -4.66 -15.60
C LEU A 122 -10.55 -5.88 -16.50
N ILE A 123 -11.63 -6.49 -17.02
CA ILE A 123 -11.53 -7.63 -17.93
C ILE A 123 -10.74 -7.25 -19.20
N GLN A 124 -11.05 -6.10 -19.80
CA GLN A 124 -10.32 -5.64 -20.99
C GLN A 124 -8.86 -5.32 -20.66
N LEU A 125 -8.60 -4.65 -19.53
CA LEU A 125 -7.25 -4.36 -19.06
C LEU A 125 -6.42 -5.63 -18.88
N ALA A 126 -7.01 -6.68 -18.30
CA ALA A 126 -6.36 -7.99 -18.15
C ALA A 126 -6.10 -8.67 -19.50
N LYS A 127 -7.03 -8.59 -20.45
CA LYS A 127 -6.84 -9.12 -21.81
C LYS A 127 -5.76 -8.38 -22.60
N ASP A 128 -5.63 -7.08 -22.40
CA ASP A 128 -4.65 -6.24 -23.09
C ASP A 128 -3.24 -6.41 -22.51
N ARG A 129 -3.13 -6.45 -21.17
CA ARG A 129 -1.83 -6.54 -20.46
C ARG A 129 -1.37 -7.97 -20.20
N GLN A 130 -2.30 -8.92 -20.19
CA GLN A 130 -2.00 -10.35 -20.08
C GLN A 130 -1.11 -10.72 -18.87
N PRO A 131 -1.37 -10.23 -17.64
CA PRO A 131 -0.54 -10.56 -16.49
C PRO A 131 -0.55 -12.06 -16.20
N ASP A 132 0.57 -12.54 -15.63
CA ASP A 132 0.65 -13.88 -15.06
C ASP A 132 -0.31 -14.05 -13.90
N ILE A 133 -0.43 -13.02 -13.06
CA ILE A 133 -1.31 -12.99 -11.89
C ILE A 133 -2.17 -11.74 -11.94
N LEU A 134 -3.49 -11.92 -11.83
CA LEU A 134 -4.43 -10.84 -11.61
C LEU A 134 -5.05 -10.99 -10.21
N MET A 135 -4.90 -9.96 -9.39
CA MET A 135 -5.49 -9.86 -8.07
C MET A 135 -6.57 -8.77 -8.09
N ALA A 136 -7.80 -9.15 -7.77
CA ALA A 136 -8.91 -8.24 -7.55
C ALA A 136 -9.27 -8.22 -6.05
N ILE A 137 -9.42 -7.02 -5.50
CA ILE A 137 -9.76 -6.74 -4.09
C ILE A 137 -11.11 -6.02 -4.06
N GLU A 138 -11.90 -6.27 -3.02
CA GLU A 138 -13.31 -5.85 -2.86
C GLU A 138 -14.26 -6.54 -3.86
N VAL A 139 -14.10 -7.85 -4.02
CA VAL A 139 -14.89 -8.66 -4.95
C VAL A 139 -16.11 -9.27 -4.24
N ASP A 140 -17.31 -8.97 -4.73
CA ASP A 140 -18.54 -9.70 -4.41
C ASP A 140 -18.84 -10.79 -5.43
N GLU A 141 -19.97 -11.49 -5.26
CA GLU A 141 -20.40 -12.55 -6.17
C GLU A 141 -20.63 -12.05 -7.59
N ASP A 142 -21.19 -10.85 -7.77
CA ASP A 142 -21.43 -10.28 -9.11
C ASP A 142 -20.10 -9.97 -9.83
N TRP A 143 -19.11 -9.43 -9.11
CA TRP A 143 -17.76 -9.27 -9.64
C TRP A 143 -17.11 -10.60 -10.02
N LEU A 144 -17.22 -11.62 -9.15
CA LEU A 144 -16.66 -12.94 -9.42
C LEU A 144 -17.28 -13.57 -10.67
N GLU A 145 -18.60 -13.52 -10.81
CA GLU A 145 -19.29 -14.03 -11.99
C GLU A 145 -18.83 -13.32 -13.27
N ALA A 146 -18.75 -11.98 -13.23
CA ALA A 146 -18.30 -11.20 -14.37
C ALA A 146 -16.84 -11.50 -14.75
N LEU A 147 -15.96 -11.67 -13.76
CA LEU A 147 -14.57 -12.06 -13.97
C LEU A 147 -14.46 -13.44 -14.62
N LYS A 148 -15.20 -14.44 -14.12
CA LYS A 148 -15.23 -15.78 -14.72
C LYS A 148 -15.68 -15.74 -16.17
N GLN A 149 -16.82 -15.11 -16.45
CA GLN A 149 -17.33 -14.95 -17.82
C GLN A 149 -16.31 -14.26 -18.75
N GLY A 150 -15.50 -13.34 -18.21
CA GLY A 150 -14.53 -12.57 -18.98
C GLY A 150 -13.17 -13.25 -19.18
N LEU A 151 -12.71 -14.06 -18.21
CA LEU A 151 -11.30 -14.41 -18.04
C LEU A 151 -11.03 -15.90 -17.73
N GLU A 152 -12.05 -16.75 -17.55
CA GLU A 152 -11.87 -18.16 -17.22
C GLU A 152 -11.03 -18.93 -18.26
N GLU A 153 -11.16 -18.59 -19.55
CA GLU A 153 -10.34 -19.19 -20.62
C GLU A 153 -8.85 -18.79 -20.54
N GLU A 154 -8.55 -17.64 -19.94
CA GLU A 154 -7.19 -17.06 -19.88
C GLU A 154 -6.42 -17.43 -18.62
N TYR A 155 -7.13 -17.80 -17.55
CA TYR A 155 -6.56 -18.11 -16.25
C TYR A 155 -7.02 -19.50 -15.78
N PRO A 156 -6.16 -20.52 -15.82
CA PRO A 156 -6.50 -21.88 -15.37
C PRO A 156 -6.55 -22.04 -13.83
N HIS A 157 -5.98 -21.11 -13.06
CA HIS A 157 -5.90 -21.21 -11.59
C HIS A 157 -6.62 -20.04 -10.92
N TRP A 158 -7.49 -20.35 -9.95
CA TRP A 158 -8.32 -19.38 -9.24
C TRP A 158 -8.30 -19.63 -7.73
N VAL A 159 -8.30 -18.54 -6.96
CA VAL A 159 -8.63 -18.53 -5.52
C VAL A 159 -9.75 -17.53 -5.32
N GLU A 160 -10.90 -18.02 -4.91
CA GLU A 160 -12.17 -17.30 -4.91
C GLU A 160 -12.62 -17.11 -3.46
N VAL A 161 -12.64 -15.85 -3.01
CA VAL A 161 -13.09 -15.48 -1.67
C VAL A 161 -14.03 -14.27 -1.78
N PRO A 162 -15.13 -14.37 -2.55
CA PRO A 162 -16.07 -13.27 -2.66
C PRO A 162 -16.70 -12.99 -1.29
N GLN A 163 -16.95 -11.71 -0.99
CA GLN A 163 -17.70 -11.31 0.19
C GLN A 163 -18.69 -10.21 -0.16
N ASP A 164 -19.84 -10.22 0.50
CA ASP A 164 -20.84 -9.15 0.41
C ASP A 164 -20.47 -7.95 1.30
N ASN A 165 -19.18 -7.59 1.32
CA ASN A 165 -18.59 -6.47 2.04
C ASN A 165 -17.27 -6.06 1.34
N GLY A 166 -16.58 -5.04 1.86
CA GLY A 166 -15.31 -4.56 1.30
C GLY A 166 -14.09 -5.49 1.44
N TYR A 167 -14.24 -6.76 1.85
CA TYR A 167 -13.10 -7.65 2.11
C TYR A 167 -12.91 -8.78 1.10
N GLY A 168 -13.81 -8.91 0.12
CA GLY A 168 -13.72 -9.99 -0.85
C GLY A 168 -12.44 -9.97 -1.67
N LEU A 169 -11.88 -11.14 -1.96
CA LEU A 169 -10.66 -11.31 -2.74
C LEU A 169 -10.88 -12.28 -3.90
N CYS A 170 -10.24 -12.01 -5.03
CA CYS A 170 -10.13 -12.96 -6.13
C CYS A 170 -8.71 -12.94 -6.70
N LEU A 171 -8.04 -14.09 -6.70
CA LEU A 171 -6.73 -14.28 -7.31
C LEU A 171 -6.86 -15.19 -8.52
N MET A 172 -6.39 -14.73 -9.67
CA MET A 172 -6.38 -15.47 -10.94
C MET A 172 -4.94 -15.61 -11.40
N SER A 173 -4.54 -16.80 -11.83
CA SER A 173 -3.16 -17.07 -12.26
C SER A 173 -3.07 -17.96 -13.50
N ARG A 174 -2.15 -17.57 -14.40
CA ARG A 174 -1.67 -18.36 -15.54
C ARG A 174 -0.60 -19.36 -15.14
N LEU A 175 0.07 -19.09 -14.04
CA LEU A 175 1.09 -19.95 -13.44
C LEU A 175 0.44 -20.87 -12.40
N GLU A 176 1.04 -22.03 -12.19
CA GLU A 176 0.54 -23.00 -11.23
C GLU A 176 0.53 -22.41 -9.82
N LEU A 177 -0.64 -22.48 -9.17
CA LEU A 177 -0.82 -22.16 -7.77
C LEU A 177 -0.90 -23.47 -6.97
N SER A 178 -0.11 -23.56 -5.91
CA SER A 178 -0.11 -24.68 -4.98
C SER A 178 0.00 -24.18 -3.55
N GLU A 179 -0.20 -25.08 -2.56
CA GLU A 179 -0.23 -24.71 -1.13
C GLU A 179 -1.13 -23.49 -0.85
N VAL A 180 -2.28 -23.43 -1.54
CA VAL A 180 -3.24 -22.32 -1.39
C VAL A 180 -3.85 -22.40 0.00
N ASP A 181 -3.71 -21.32 0.76
CA ASP A 181 -4.23 -21.17 2.11
C ASP A 181 -4.93 -19.82 2.22
N VAL A 182 -6.25 -19.85 2.45
CA VAL A 182 -7.09 -18.67 2.71
C VAL A 182 -7.24 -18.54 4.22
N ARG A 183 -6.80 -17.42 4.78
CA ARG A 183 -6.53 -17.27 6.21
C ARG A 183 -7.13 -15.99 6.76
N TYR A 184 -7.60 -16.05 8.00
CA TYR A 184 -8.11 -14.92 8.76
C TYR A 184 -7.14 -14.68 9.91
N LEU A 185 -6.15 -13.80 9.71
CA LEU A 185 -4.93 -13.79 10.55
C LEU A 185 -5.13 -13.14 11.92
N ILE A 186 -5.93 -12.07 11.96
CA ILE A 186 -6.16 -11.23 13.13
C ILE A 186 -7.65 -11.12 13.43
N THR A 187 -8.46 -10.76 12.43
CA THR A 187 -9.91 -10.56 12.59
C THR A 187 -10.66 -11.54 11.69
N GLU A 188 -11.60 -12.28 12.26
CA GLU A 188 -12.47 -13.18 11.50
C GLU A 188 -13.27 -12.39 10.46
N GLY A 189 -13.36 -12.91 9.24
CA GLY A 189 -14.00 -12.21 8.12
C GLY A 189 -13.09 -11.29 7.30
N VAL A 190 -11.86 -10.98 7.75
CA VAL A 190 -10.83 -10.30 6.95
C VAL A 190 -9.89 -11.35 6.34
N PRO A 191 -10.04 -11.70 5.05
CA PRO A 191 -9.26 -12.77 4.45
C PRO A 191 -7.89 -12.27 3.98
N SER A 192 -6.93 -13.19 3.99
CA SER A 192 -5.64 -13.09 3.34
C SER A 192 -5.37 -14.39 2.57
N ILE A 193 -4.60 -14.33 1.49
CA ILE A 193 -4.23 -15.52 0.72
C ILE A 193 -2.72 -15.71 0.84
N ARG A 194 -2.30 -16.94 1.14
CA ARG A 194 -0.91 -17.40 0.99
C ARG A 194 -0.90 -18.52 -0.04
N THR A 195 -0.06 -18.42 -1.04
CA THR A 195 0.08 -19.49 -2.05
C THR A 195 1.50 -19.55 -2.60
N MET A 196 1.92 -20.75 -3.02
CA MET A 196 3.14 -20.93 -3.78
C MET A 196 2.84 -20.80 -5.28
N VAL A 197 3.60 -19.95 -5.96
CA VAL A 197 3.54 -19.78 -7.41
C VAL A 197 4.76 -20.45 -8.04
N THR A 198 4.53 -21.35 -9.00
CA THR A 198 5.61 -21.98 -9.77
C THR A 198 5.87 -21.17 -11.04
N LEU A 199 7.06 -20.59 -11.16
CA LEU A 199 7.51 -19.88 -12.35
C LEU A 199 7.75 -20.83 -13.52
N ARG A 200 7.85 -20.28 -14.73
CA ARG A 200 8.03 -21.05 -15.97
C ARG A 200 9.35 -21.82 -16.03
N ASN A 201 10.37 -21.35 -15.31
CA ASN A 201 11.65 -22.04 -15.16
C ASN A 201 11.63 -23.15 -14.08
N GLY A 202 10.50 -23.35 -13.39
CA GLY A 202 10.32 -24.35 -12.33
C GLY A 202 10.71 -23.87 -10.93
N GLU A 203 11.21 -22.65 -10.77
CA GLU A 203 11.43 -22.05 -9.44
C GLU A 203 10.11 -21.67 -8.78
N SER A 204 10.08 -21.69 -7.45
CA SER A 204 8.89 -21.37 -6.67
C SER A 204 9.07 -20.10 -5.87
N VAL A 205 8.03 -19.28 -5.84
CA VAL A 205 7.97 -18.04 -5.06
C VAL A 205 6.74 -18.06 -4.15
N ARG A 206 6.83 -17.39 -3.02
CA ARG A 206 5.70 -17.24 -2.09
C ARG A 206 4.93 -15.96 -2.41
N LEU A 207 3.64 -16.07 -2.66
CA LEU A 207 2.75 -14.91 -2.80
C LEU A 207 1.86 -14.79 -1.57
N TYR A 208 1.85 -13.59 -1.00
CA TYR A 208 0.90 -13.16 0.03
C TYR A 208 0.01 -12.05 -0.54
N VAL A 209 -1.30 -12.25 -0.45
CA VAL A 209 -2.32 -11.24 -0.75
C VAL A 209 -2.97 -10.81 0.55
N VAL A 210 -3.04 -9.50 0.76
CA VAL A 210 -3.57 -8.91 1.99
C VAL A 210 -4.51 -7.75 1.66
N HIS A 211 -5.57 -7.61 2.43
CA HIS A 211 -6.43 -6.43 2.42
C HIS A 211 -6.91 -6.16 3.85
N PRO A 212 -6.02 -5.64 4.71
CA PRO A 212 -6.35 -5.40 6.10
C PRO A 212 -7.33 -4.24 6.23
N GLU A 213 -7.89 -4.11 7.43
CA GLU A 213 -8.98 -3.16 7.69
C GLU A 213 -8.65 -1.70 7.33
N PRO A 214 -9.62 -0.95 6.78
CA PRO A 214 -9.42 0.45 6.44
C PRO A 214 -9.25 1.32 7.70
N PRO A 215 -8.50 2.43 7.61
CA PRO A 215 -8.42 3.38 8.70
C PRO A 215 -9.71 4.17 8.78
N VAL A 216 -10.39 4.09 9.92
CA VAL A 216 -11.64 4.81 10.16
C VAL A 216 -11.47 5.80 11.29
N ILE A 217 -12.07 6.99 11.19
CA ILE A 217 -11.76 8.14 12.07
C ILE A 217 -11.98 7.80 13.55
N ASP A 218 -13.02 7.04 13.83
CA ASP A 218 -13.54 6.73 15.16
C ASP A 218 -13.05 5.39 15.75
N HIS A 219 -12.28 4.59 15.00
CA HIS A 219 -11.69 3.35 15.50
C HIS A 219 -10.15 3.41 15.53
N ASP A 220 -9.57 2.43 16.23
CA ASP A 220 -8.13 2.21 16.24
C ASP A 220 -7.65 1.44 14.99
N THR A 221 -6.35 1.53 14.69
CA THR A 221 -5.71 0.85 13.54
C THR A 221 -4.97 -0.42 13.96
N ALA A 222 -5.13 -0.90 15.19
CA ALA A 222 -4.29 -1.96 15.75
C ALA A 222 -4.50 -3.30 15.03
N GLY A 223 -5.73 -3.64 14.65
CA GLY A 223 -6.04 -4.84 13.86
C GLY A 223 -5.28 -4.86 12.54
N ARG A 224 -5.49 -3.82 11.72
CA ARG A 224 -4.75 -3.58 10.48
C ARG A 224 -3.23 -3.64 10.66
N ASP A 225 -2.70 -2.93 11.65
CA ASP A 225 -1.25 -2.86 11.91
C ASP A 225 -0.69 -4.25 12.32
N SER A 226 -1.48 -5.04 13.05
CA SER A 226 -1.12 -6.42 13.47
C SER A 226 -1.13 -7.39 12.30
N GLU A 227 -2.08 -7.26 11.37
CA GLU A 227 -2.17 -8.14 10.21
C GLU A 227 -0.99 -7.94 9.26
N ILE A 228 -0.68 -6.66 8.96
CA ILE A 228 0.49 -6.29 8.18
C ILE A 228 1.76 -6.86 8.85
N ALA A 229 1.91 -6.66 10.15
CA ALA A 229 3.08 -7.12 10.87
C ALA A 229 3.22 -8.65 10.91
N GLN A 230 2.11 -9.37 11.10
CA GLN A 230 2.07 -10.84 11.07
C GLN A 230 2.56 -11.38 9.73
N VAL A 231 2.07 -10.82 8.62
CA VAL A 231 2.51 -11.23 7.27
C VAL A 231 3.98 -10.89 7.07
N GLY A 232 4.46 -9.78 7.62
CA GLY A 232 5.88 -9.43 7.57
C GLY A 232 6.77 -10.44 8.31
N LEU A 233 6.34 -10.94 9.47
CA LEU A 233 7.05 -11.98 10.22
C LEU A 233 6.99 -13.34 9.50
N GLU A 234 5.87 -13.68 8.87
CA GLU A 234 5.76 -14.90 8.08
C GLU A 234 6.68 -14.87 6.86
N ALA A 235 6.68 -13.77 6.11
CA ALA A 235 7.54 -13.60 4.94
C ALA A 235 9.03 -13.66 5.29
N LEU A 236 9.44 -13.15 6.46
CA LEU A 236 10.82 -13.26 6.95
C LEU A 236 11.24 -14.72 7.18
N ASN A 237 10.30 -15.56 7.64
CA ASN A 237 10.56 -16.95 8.03
C ASN A 237 10.23 -17.96 6.92
N ASP A 238 9.66 -17.52 5.79
CA ASP A 238 9.39 -18.38 4.64
C ASP A 238 10.70 -18.67 3.89
N PRO A 239 10.99 -19.95 3.54
CA PRO A 239 12.21 -20.29 2.82
C PRO A 239 12.20 -19.80 1.35
N LEU A 240 11.03 -19.54 0.76
CA LEU A 240 10.90 -19.12 -0.64
C LEU A 240 11.04 -17.60 -0.79
N PRO A 241 11.46 -17.09 -1.97
CA PRO A 241 11.38 -15.67 -2.29
C PRO A 241 9.94 -15.19 -2.19
N ALA A 242 9.69 -14.22 -1.30
CA ALA A 242 8.35 -13.74 -1.04
C ALA A 242 7.99 -12.48 -1.83
N ILE A 243 6.74 -12.40 -2.24
CA ILE A 243 6.05 -11.20 -2.72
C ILE A 243 4.84 -10.99 -1.82
N VAL A 244 4.68 -9.79 -1.29
CA VAL A 244 3.51 -9.36 -0.51
C VAL A 244 2.84 -8.24 -1.27
N THR A 245 1.58 -8.40 -1.66
CA THR A 245 0.83 -7.40 -2.41
C THR A 245 -0.59 -7.26 -1.92
N GLY A 246 -1.18 -6.10 -2.14
CA GLY A 246 -2.50 -5.78 -1.63
C GLY A 246 -2.73 -4.29 -1.48
N ASP A 247 -3.98 -3.93 -1.20
CA ASP A 247 -4.31 -2.63 -0.65
C ASP A 247 -4.14 -2.70 0.86
N LEU A 248 -3.07 -2.08 1.38
CA LEU A 248 -2.76 -2.11 2.82
C LEU A 248 -3.58 -1.10 3.62
N ASN A 249 -4.44 -0.31 2.95
CA ASN A 249 -5.22 0.73 3.61
C ASN A 249 -4.32 1.72 4.40
N ASP A 250 -3.08 1.88 3.93
CA ASP A 250 -2.06 2.70 4.56
C ASP A 250 -1.08 3.25 3.52
N VAL A 251 -0.49 4.39 3.82
CA VAL A 251 0.40 5.10 2.91
C VAL A 251 1.83 4.59 2.99
N ALA A 252 2.55 4.58 1.87
CA ALA A 252 3.93 4.08 1.77
C ALA A 252 4.93 4.68 2.79
N TRP A 253 4.72 5.91 3.23
CA TRP A 253 5.57 6.58 4.23
C TRP A 253 5.13 6.37 5.68
N SER A 254 4.08 5.60 5.95
CA SER A 254 3.56 5.37 7.30
C SER A 254 4.57 4.66 8.21
N THR A 255 4.33 4.73 9.51
CA THR A 255 5.13 3.99 10.50
C THR A 255 4.92 2.48 10.35
N THR A 256 3.69 2.04 10.08
CA THR A 256 3.34 0.62 9.91
C THR A 256 4.05 0.01 8.70
N THR A 257 4.02 0.67 7.53
CA THR A 257 4.73 0.19 6.34
C THR A 257 6.25 0.14 6.54
N ARG A 258 6.83 1.09 7.29
CA ARG A 258 8.27 1.04 7.63
C ARG A 258 8.59 -0.09 8.60
N LEU A 259 7.73 -0.34 9.58
CA LEU A 259 7.87 -1.48 10.49
C LEU A 259 7.78 -2.80 9.71
N PHE A 260 6.79 -2.93 8.83
CA PHE A 260 6.64 -4.08 7.94
C PHE A 260 7.92 -4.38 7.15
N GLN A 261 8.51 -3.39 6.48
CA GLN A 261 9.75 -3.60 5.72
C GLN A 261 10.92 -4.00 6.61
N ARG A 262 11.01 -3.47 7.84
CA ARG A 262 12.06 -3.84 8.80
C ARG A 262 11.87 -5.23 9.41
N LEU A 263 10.62 -5.68 9.56
CA LEU A 263 10.27 -7.03 10.01
C LEU A 263 10.56 -8.04 8.90
N SER A 264 10.03 -7.81 7.70
CA SER A 264 10.08 -8.73 6.56
C SER A 264 11.37 -8.69 5.76
N ARG A 265 12.11 -7.58 5.82
CA ARG A 265 13.25 -7.23 4.94
C ARG A 265 12.88 -7.08 3.46
N LEU A 266 11.60 -7.10 3.12
CA LEU A 266 11.15 -6.92 1.75
C LEU A 266 11.38 -5.49 1.27
N LEU A 267 11.62 -5.36 -0.03
CA LEU A 267 11.94 -4.12 -0.71
C LEU A 267 10.68 -3.48 -1.29
N ASP A 268 10.64 -2.15 -1.29
CA ASP A 268 9.58 -1.36 -1.90
C ASP A 268 10.07 -0.78 -3.25
N PRO A 269 9.51 -1.23 -4.39
CA PRO A 269 9.96 -0.80 -5.71
C PRO A 269 9.72 0.69 -5.99
N ARG A 270 8.87 1.36 -5.20
CA ARG A 270 8.58 2.81 -5.33
C ARG A 270 9.72 3.69 -4.83
N VAL A 271 10.52 3.19 -3.89
CA VAL A 271 11.64 3.95 -3.31
C VAL A 271 12.69 4.24 -4.39
N GLY A 272 13.01 5.52 -4.56
CA GLY A 272 13.88 6.04 -5.62
C GLY A 272 13.22 6.21 -6.99
N ARG A 273 11.88 6.08 -7.09
CA ARG A 273 11.16 6.15 -8.38
C ARG A 273 10.00 7.13 -8.39
N GLY A 274 9.07 7.01 -7.45
CA GLY A 274 7.85 7.80 -7.48
C GLY A 274 6.87 7.39 -6.39
N PHE A 275 5.81 8.16 -6.22
CA PHE A 275 4.77 7.85 -5.23
C PHE A 275 3.83 6.73 -5.71
N PHE A 276 3.47 6.71 -7.00
CA PHE A 276 2.50 5.78 -7.57
C PHE A 276 1.14 5.84 -6.86
N ASN A 277 0.63 7.05 -6.65
CA ASN A 277 -0.60 7.27 -5.89
C ASN A 277 -1.83 6.63 -6.57
N THR A 278 -2.40 5.60 -5.95
CA THR A 278 -3.53 4.81 -6.45
C THR A 278 -4.89 5.32 -5.96
N PHE A 279 -4.98 5.88 -4.76
CA PHE A 279 -6.23 6.36 -4.17
C PHE A 279 -6.15 7.84 -3.76
N SER A 280 -7.05 8.75 -4.12
CA SER A 280 -8.29 8.49 -4.85
C SER A 280 -8.15 8.76 -6.35
N ALA A 281 -8.55 7.80 -7.16
CA ALA A 281 -8.73 7.93 -8.60
C ALA A 281 -9.86 8.92 -8.98
N THR A 282 -10.65 9.38 -8.02
CA THR A 282 -11.70 10.40 -8.23
C THR A 282 -11.22 11.84 -7.97
N MET A 283 -10.20 12.03 -7.12
CA MET A 283 -9.77 13.34 -6.65
C MET A 283 -8.29 13.60 -6.98
N PRO A 284 -7.96 14.28 -8.11
CA PRO A 284 -6.57 14.46 -8.56
C PRO A 284 -5.61 15.07 -7.53
N TRP A 285 -6.11 15.92 -6.63
CA TRP A 285 -5.32 16.63 -5.63
C TRP A 285 -5.20 15.88 -4.28
N PHE A 286 -5.99 14.83 -4.07
CA PHE A 286 -6.03 13.99 -2.87
C PHE A 286 -5.77 12.53 -3.27
N ARG A 287 -4.51 12.30 -3.62
CA ARG A 287 -3.99 11.01 -4.08
C ARG A 287 -2.84 10.55 -3.21
N TRP A 288 -2.82 9.26 -2.90
CA TRP A 288 -1.95 8.56 -1.97
C TRP A 288 -1.71 7.12 -2.45
N PRO A 289 -0.58 6.49 -2.06
CA PRO A 289 -0.21 5.17 -2.54
C PRO A 289 -0.62 4.09 -1.54
N LEU A 290 -1.84 3.57 -1.71
CA LEU A 290 -2.46 2.60 -0.80
C LEU A 290 -2.29 1.16 -1.26
N ASP A 291 -2.09 0.93 -2.56
CA ASP A 291 -1.82 -0.38 -3.12
C ASP A 291 -0.30 -0.60 -3.16
N HIS A 292 0.15 -1.70 -2.56
CA HIS A 292 1.57 -2.01 -2.39
C HIS A 292 1.94 -3.31 -3.08
N LEU A 293 3.19 -3.37 -3.50
CA LEU A 293 3.91 -4.61 -3.73
C LEU A 293 5.25 -4.49 -3.02
N PHE A 294 5.55 -5.45 -2.14
CA PHE A 294 6.87 -5.64 -1.56
C PHE A 294 7.42 -6.98 -2.06
N HIS A 295 8.73 -7.04 -2.27
CA HIS A 295 9.36 -8.25 -2.80
C HIS A 295 10.69 -8.56 -2.10
N ASP A 296 11.05 -9.83 -2.13
CA ASP A 296 12.34 -10.33 -1.66
C ASP A 296 13.50 -9.71 -2.46
N ALA A 297 14.66 -9.56 -1.83
CA ALA A 297 15.86 -9.03 -2.46
C ALA A 297 16.33 -9.87 -3.67
N ARG A 298 15.93 -11.13 -3.79
CA ARG A 298 16.21 -11.96 -4.98
C ARG A 298 15.52 -11.46 -6.24
N PHE A 299 14.48 -10.64 -6.15
CA PHE A 299 13.83 -10.09 -7.35
C PHE A 299 14.57 -8.86 -7.91
N ARG A 300 14.44 -8.66 -9.21
CA ARG A 300 14.77 -7.42 -9.92
C ARG A 300 13.51 -6.84 -10.55
N LEU A 301 13.41 -5.52 -10.55
CA LEU A 301 12.28 -4.80 -11.14
C LEU A 301 12.49 -4.66 -12.65
N ILE A 302 11.51 -5.08 -13.44
CA ILE A 302 11.47 -4.83 -14.89
C ILE A 302 10.57 -3.63 -15.19
N ALA A 303 9.36 -3.63 -14.62
CA ALA A 303 8.40 -2.56 -14.85
C ALA A 303 7.51 -2.35 -13.62
N MET A 304 7.10 -1.09 -13.42
CA MET A 304 6.08 -0.70 -12.46
C MET A 304 5.32 0.49 -13.02
N GLU A 305 4.00 0.36 -13.12
CA GLU A 305 3.14 1.38 -13.73
C GLU A 305 1.81 1.47 -12.98
N ARG A 306 1.33 2.69 -12.74
CA ARG A 306 -0.05 2.92 -12.32
C ARG A 306 -0.92 2.98 -13.58
N LEU A 307 -1.84 2.04 -13.71
CA LEU A 307 -2.68 1.86 -14.90
C LEU A 307 -3.85 2.85 -14.92
N GLU A 308 -4.62 2.78 -16.01
CA GLU A 308 -5.80 3.62 -16.21
C GLU A 308 -6.94 3.29 -15.25
N LYS A 309 -7.83 4.27 -15.03
CA LYS A 309 -8.96 4.12 -14.10
C LYS A 309 -9.98 3.10 -14.63
N ILE A 310 -10.34 2.12 -13.80
CA ILE A 310 -11.30 1.05 -14.14
C ILE A 310 -12.74 1.30 -13.63
N GLY A 311 -13.05 2.52 -13.17
CA GLY A 311 -14.34 2.85 -12.53
C GLY A 311 -14.24 2.94 -11.01
N SER A 312 -13.36 2.14 -10.41
CA SER A 312 -12.96 2.19 -9.00
C SER A 312 -12.43 3.56 -8.58
N ASP A 313 -12.46 3.85 -7.29
CA ASP A 313 -11.73 4.93 -6.65
C ASP A 313 -10.24 4.61 -6.41
N HIS A 314 -9.79 3.41 -6.77
CA HIS A 314 -8.39 3.04 -6.93
C HIS A 314 -7.98 2.95 -8.42
N PHE A 315 -6.71 3.22 -8.68
CA PHE A 315 -6.06 2.84 -9.94
C PHE A 315 -5.40 1.46 -9.79
N PRO A 316 -5.55 0.55 -10.76
CA PRO A 316 -4.78 -0.68 -10.76
C PRO A 316 -3.27 -0.41 -10.90
N MET A 317 -2.46 -1.32 -10.35
CA MET A 317 -1.02 -1.28 -10.46
C MET A 317 -0.51 -2.47 -11.27
N TRP A 318 0.40 -2.20 -12.20
CA TRP A 318 1.15 -3.19 -12.97
C TRP A 318 2.55 -3.33 -12.39
N PHE A 319 2.98 -4.57 -12.20
CA PHE A 319 4.32 -4.92 -11.78
C PHE A 319 4.87 -6.02 -12.67
N VAL A 320 6.16 -5.94 -13.01
CA VAL A 320 6.91 -7.03 -13.62
C VAL A 320 8.22 -7.16 -12.86
N LEU A 321 8.43 -8.34 -12.31
CA LEU A 321 9.63 -8.73 -11.58
C LEU A 321 10.30 -9.89 -12.32
N ALA A 322 11.61 -10.03 -12.13
CA ALA A 322 12.32 -11.26 -12.48
C ALA A 322 13.07 -11.79 -11.26
N LEU A 323 12.98 -13.10 -11.04
CA LEU A 323 13.70 -13.77 -9.98
C LEU A 323 15.16 -13.96 -10.41
N ALA A 324 16.11 -13.45 -9.63
CA ALA A 324 17.52 -13.65 -9.86
C ALA A 324 18.09 -14.71 -8.90
N GLU A 325 19.14 -15.40 -9.33
CA GLU A 325 19.89 -16.35 -8.48
C GLU A 325 20.62 -15.64 -7.31
N THR A 326 20.75 -14.31 -7.36
CA THR A 326 21.47 -13.52 -6.35
C THR A 326 20.59 -12.45 -5.75
N GLU A 327 20.74 -12.24 -4.44
CA GLU A 327 20.12 -11.12 -3.74
C GLU A 327 20.59 -9.78 -4.31
N ASP A 328 19.68 -8.82 -4.30
CA ASP A 328 19.95 -7.41 -4.51
C ASP A 328 20.91 -6.92 -3.42
N ARG A 329 21.89 -6.09 -3.79
CA ARG A 329 22.94 -5.58 -2.90
C ARG A 329 22.72 -4.11 -2.48
N GLU A 330 21.55 -3.54 -2.69
CA GLU A 330 21.26 -2.11 -2.42
C GLU A 330 20.58 -1.86 -1.05
N LEU A 331 20.15 -0.61 -0.85
CA LEU A 331 19.64 -0.01 0.39
C LEU A 331 18.65 -0.90 1.15
N SER A 332 19.16 -1.66 2.12
CA SER A 332 18.34 -2.43 3.04
C SER A 332 17.35 -1.51 3.78
N PRO A 333 16.09 -1.93 3.98
CA PRO A 333 15.16 -1.21 4.86
C PRO A 333 15.60 -1.21 6.33
N GLY A 334 16.71 -1.88 6.66
CA GLY A 334 17.16 -2.17 8.00
C GLY A 334 16.48 -3.42 8.56
N SER A 335 16.68 -3.67 9.85
CA SER A 335 16.04 -4.76 10.58
C SER A 335 15.33 -4.22 11.81
N ALA A 336 14.15 -4.76 12.12
CA ALA A 336 13.48 -4.47 13.37
C ALA A 336 14.35 -4.96 14.54
N ASP A 337 14.52 -4.13 15.56
CA ASP A 337 15.27 -4.52 16.74
C ASP A 337 14.48 -5.52 17.62
N PRO A 338 15.13 -6.23 18.57
CA PRO A 338 14.44 -7.21 19.40
C PRO A 338 13.32 -6.64 20.27
N ALA A 339 13.36 -5.36 20.64
CA ALA A 339 12.28 -4.74 21.40
C ALA A 339 11.08 -4.46 20.50
N GLU A 340 11.31 -3.94 19.29
CA GLU A 340 10.26 -3.72 18.28
C GLU A 340 9.58 -5.03 17.89
N LYS A 341 10.34 -6.11 17.72
CA LYS A 341 9.77 -7.44 17.44
C LYS A 341 8.86 -7.91 18.59
N ARG A 342 9.31 -7.80 19.83
CA ARG A 342 8.49 -8.16 21.01
C ARG A 342 7.23 -7.30 21.13
N GLU A 343 7.35 -5.97 20.99
CA GLU A 343 6.19 -5.06 21.00
C GLU A 343 5.19 -5.45 19.90
N THR A 344 5.68 -5.88 18.74
CA THR A 344 4.86 -6.33 17.61
C THR A 344 4.14 -7.66 17.92
N GLU A 345 4.86 -8.65 18.45
CA GLU A 345 4.29 -9.95 18.84
C GLU A 345 3.21 -9.79 19.91
N GLU A 346 3.47 -8.97 20.94
CA GLU A 346 2.49 -8.65 21.99
C GLU A 346 1.24 -7.94 21.45
N MET A 347 1.39 -7.09 20.43
CA MET A 347 0.28 -6.42 19.75
C MET A 347 -0.56 -7.43 18.96
N ILE A 348 0.09 -8.31 18.20
CA ILE A 348 -0.57 -9.36 17.41
C ILE A 348 -1.37 -10.29 18.32
N ASP A 349 -0.77 -10.78 19.41
CA ASP A 349 -1.43 -11.70 20.33
C ASP A 349 -2.64 -11.05 21.01
N ARG A 350 -2.53 -9.77 21.35
CA ARG A 350 -3.64 -9.00 21.92
C ARG A 350 -4.79 -8.88 20.94
N GLU A 351 -4.54 -8.43 19.71
CA GLU A 351 -5.60 -8.22 18.73
C GLU A 351 -6.23 -9.54 18.28
N ARG A 352 -5.46 -10.63 18.18
CA ARG A 352 -6.03 -11.97 17.92
C ARG A 352 -6.99 -12.45 19.00
N SER A 353 -6.74 -12.08 20.25
CA SER A 353 -7.60 -12.44 21.38
C SER A 353 -8.84 -11.55 21.53
N ARG A 354 -8.94 -10.48 20.72
CA ARG A 354 -10.04 -9.53 20.76
C ARG A 354 -11.19 -10.03 19.90
N ASP A 355 -12.30 -10.35 20.54
CA ASP A 355 -13.55 -10.68 19.84
C ASP A 355 -14.26 -9.40 19.38
N ARG A 356 -14.27 -9.15 18.06
CA ARG A 356 -14.93 -8.00 17.44
C ARG A 356 -15.19 -8.27 15.96
N ASP A 357 -16.16 -7.54 15.42
CA ASP A 357 -16.42 -7.52 13.98
C ASP A 357 -15.33 -6.74 13.22
N PRO A 358 -15.09 -7.07 11.94
CA PRO A 358 -14.25 -6.27 11.06
C PRO A 358 -14.74 -4.84 10.93
N ILE A 359 -13.80 -3.90 10.98
CA ILE A 359 -14.09 -2.49 10.79
C ILE A 359 -14.44 -2.25 9.31
N GLY A 360 -15.43 -1.41 9.00
CA GLY A 360 -15.69 -0.99 7.61
C GLY A 360 -16.49 -1.98 6.75
N SER A 361 -17.01 -3.07 7.31
CA SER A 361 -17.83 -4.05 6.56
C SER A 361 -19.10 -3.44 5.93
N ASP A 362 -19.65 -2.37 6.51
CA ASP A 362 -20.91 -1.77 6.06
C ASP A 362 -20.74 -0.55 5.13
N TRP A 363 -19.52 -0.09 4.89
CA TRP A 363 -19.25 1.24 4.30
C TRP A 363 -19.66 1.40 2.83
N GLU A 364 -19.72 0.27 2.12
CA GLU A 364 -20.21 0.20 0.75
C GLU A 364 -21.75 0.07 0.70
N LYS A 365 -22.37 -0.46 1.76
CA LYS A 365 -23.83 -0.69 1.82
C LYS A 365 -24.62 0.58 2.15
N GLU A 366 -23.98 1.57 2.79
CA GLU A 366 -24.59 2.85 3.12
C GLU A 366 -24.62 3.86 1.95
N GLN A 367 -24.06 3.50 0.78
CA GLN A 367 -23.97 4.39 -0.40
C GLN A 367 -25.05 4.13 -1.48
N GLU A 368 -25.95 3.17 -1.26
CA GLU A 368 -27.18 2.94 -2.04
C GLU A 368 -28.37 3.74 -1.48
#